data_AF-A0A1V5BDK5-F1
#
_entry.id   AF-A0A1V5BDK5-F1
#
_cell.length_a   1.000
_cell.length_b   1.000
_cell.length_c   1.000
_cell.angle_alpha   90.00
_cell.angle_beta   90.00
_cell.angle_gamma   90.00
#
_symmetry.space_group_name_H-M   'P 1'
#
loop_
_entity.id
_entity.type
_entity.pdbx_description
1 polymer ?
#
loop_
_entity_poly.entity_id
_entity_poly.type
_entity_poly.pdbx_seq_one_letter_code
_entity_poly.pdbx_strand_id
1 'polypeptide(L)'
;MDFASGLASVFIILLALMLPALAGTENCEFCPTCPDWSNLDGWLAKKAAYEQEQKQKTVIQNQDTVLKIQNVKLGLATDKDGSASSNTSKTRTGSFAEALASPVDVLPGDVVLDISPNATRYIEGAININYEVLLDKVGELRPVSEIAELLGDAGVSSNDSLVIAGECLPCGGGPSPAIFAYWVLKYLGQKKVGVLDGSIDDWAAAGLNTSNSSATRPKTNYIPQIKPELLATYDFVINGDAQIVDARPARDFEIRSIPGAVNIPYGNVVVNERIRPEEDLQRVFAELDINRPVVVYTNLGFEASLVWFALTVCGYDARLYSLLDYIERQPKFGFGLIDSDANPNPVRSGSTTTIMVSFQKSQAGTSANHSDDEIKLTVKEGCVTCGWAGFSMGIPGISGKTSGTVQLGSSATASPAGGDAVQDDDGTLHCTAVIKGSDGSETARTSLLQTAGYKFMGLWNADVVPGIYRVSIVANVSGLSETFADVLDVEVIDKS
;
A
#
# COMPACT_ATOMS: atom_id res chain seq x y z
N MET A 1 -9.18 -12.11 70.12
CA MET A 1 -8.78 -12.99 71.25
C MET A 1 -7.80 -14.07 70.77
N ASP A 2 -6.84 -13.85 69.85
CA ASP A 2 -5.64 -12.99 69.80
C ASP A 2 -4.38 -13.60 70.44
N PHE A 3 -3.22 -13.24 69.90
CA PHE A 3 -1.84 -13.59 70.25
C PHE A 3 -1.30 -15.01 69.99
N ALA A 4 -0.29 -15.03 69.09
CA ALA A 4 0.48 -16.17 68.60
C ALA A 4 1.63 -16.62 69.53
N SER A 5 2.16 -17.83 69.29
CA SER A 5 3.60 -18.09 69.04
C SER A 5 3.91 -19.60 68.96
N GLY A 6 4.91 -20.02 68.16
CA GLY A 6 5.35 -21.43 68.10
C GLY A 6 6.31 -21.75 66.94
N LEU A 7 7.56 -22.07 67.28
CA LEU A 7 8.66 -22.51 66.38
C LEU A 7 8.30 -23.83 65.66
N ALA A 8 8.63 -24.14 64.40
CA ALA A 8 9.82 -23.91 63.55
C ALA A 8 10.91 -25.01 63.63
N SER A 9 10.93 -25.87 62.59
CA SER A 9 12.06 -26.67 62.10
C SER A 9 11.94 -26.65 60.56
N VAL A 10 12.78 -26.01 59.75
CA VAL A 10 14.25 -25.99 59.65
C VAL A 10 14.83 -27.32 59.16
N PHE A 11 15.04 -27.40 57.85
CA PHE A 11 16.27 -27.95 57.28
C PHE A 11 16.71 -27.04 56.12
N ILE A 12 17.96 -26.56 56.16
CA ILE A 12 18.49 -25.54 55.24
C ILE A 12 19.86 -25.99 54.74
N ILE A 13 19.96 -26.30 53.44
CA ILE A 13 21.14 -26.15 52.58
C ILE A 13 20.55 -25.89 51.18
N LEU A 14 20.58 -24.71 50.55
CA LEU A 14 21.47 -23.54 50.58
C LEU A 14 22.79 -23.76 49.81
N LEU A 15 22.72 -23.51 48.51
CA LEU A 15 23.83 -22.99 47.71
C LEU A 15 23.28 -21.80 46.89
N ALA A 16 23.97 -20.66 46.90
CA ALA A 16 23.52 -19.42 46.29
C ALA A 16 24.72 -18.56 45.87
N LEU A 17 24.47 -17.57 44.99
CA LEU A 17 25.45 -16.66 44.36
C LEU A 17 26.33 -17.38 43.31
N MET A 18 26.69 -16.76 42.18
CA MET A 18 26.68 -15.33 41.84
C MET A 18 25.70 -14.96 40.71
N LEU A 19 25.19 -13.73 40.76
CA LEU A 19 24.67 -12.98 39.61
C LEU A 19 25.77 -12.06 39.06
N PRO A 20 25.71 -11.73 37.76
CA PRO A 20 25.55 -10.34 37.36
C PRO A 20 24.19 -10.14 36.67
N ALA A 21 23.63 -8.93 36.78
CA ALA A 21 22.33 -8.60 36.20
C ALA A 21 22.45 -7.91 34.84
N LEU A 22 21.57 -8.27 33.90
CA LEU A 22 20.84 -7.36 33.00
C LEU A 22 19.63 -8.12 32.39
N ALA A 23 18.63 -7.41 31.87
CA ALA A 23 17.31 -7.93 31.41
C ALA A 23 17.40 -9.14 30.45
N GLY A 24 16.43 -10.06 30.33
CA GLY A 24 15.01 -10.13 30.77
C GLY A 24 14.18 -10.71 29.60
N THR A 25 13.08 -11.46 29.75
CA THR A 25 12.20 -11.77 30.90
C THR A 25 11.94 -13.28 31.04
N GLU A 26 11.47 -13.73 32.21
CA GLU A 26 11.33 -15.14 32.55
C GLU A 26 9.90 -15.68 32.38
N ASN A 27 9.57 -16.12 31.16
CA ASN A 27 8.55 -17.14 30.86
C ASN A 27 8.76 -17.63 29.42
N CYS A 28 9.11 -18.90 29.22
CA CYS A 28 9.49 -19.43 27.91
C CYS A 28 8.31 -19.76 26.99
N GLU A 29 7.36 -18.83 26.86
CA GLU A 29 6.30 -18.92 25.84
C GLU A 29 6.87 -18.64 24.44
N PHE A 30 6.33 -19.33 23.44
CA PHE A 30 6.77 -19.20 22.06
C PHE A 30 6.19 -17.93 21.41
N CYS A 31 7.05 -17.03 20.92
CA CYS A 31 6.61 -15.84 20.19
C CYS A 31 6.39 -16.13 18.68
N PRO A 32 5.15 -16.09 18.17
CA PRO A 32 4.83 -16.34 16.74
C PRO A 32 5.14 -15.15 15.82
N THR A 33 5.50 -14.00 16.39
CA THR A 33 5.83 -12.73 15.71
C THR A 33 7.30 -12.33 15.83
N CYS A 34 8.12 -13.11 16.54
CA CYS A 34 9.56 -12.85 16.75
C CYS A 34 10.40 -13.93 16.04
N PRO A 35 10.82 -13.76 14.77
CA PRO A 35 11.58 -14.80 14.06
C PRO A 35 12.93 -15.08 14.71
N ASP A 36 13.18 -16.35 15.07
CA ASP A 36 14.50 -16.81 15.46
C ASP A 36 15.35 -17.04 14.19
N TRP A 37 16.06 -16.00 13.77
CA TRP A 37 16.96 -16.05 12.62
C TRP A 37 18.17 -16.99 12.81
N SER A 38 18.44 -17.47 14.04
CA SER A 38 19.47 -18.48 14.29
C SER A 38 18.98 -19.92 14.06
N ASN A 39 17.65 -20.13 14.03
CA ASN A 39 17.02 -21.43 13.79
C ASN A 39 15.65 -21.26 13.12
N LEU A 40 15.66 -20.69 11.90
CA LEU A 40 14.43 -20.28 11.21
C LEU A 40 13.48 -21.44 10.95
N ASP A 41 13.97 -22.61 10.54
CA ASP A 41 13.15 -23.80 10.32
C ASP A 41 12.52 -24.32 11.62
N GLY A 42 13.29 -24.34 12.72
CA GLY A 42 12.80 -24.71 14.05
C GLY A 42 11.76 -23.72 14.59
N TRP A 43 11.85 -22.45 14.21
CA TRP A 43 10.84 -21.43 14.53
C TRP A 43 9.58 -21.55 13.68
N LEU A 44 9.71 -21.76 12.36
CA LEU A 44 8.59 -21.97 11.44
C LEU A 44 7.78 -23.22 11.82
N ALA A 45 8.44 -24.30 12.22
CA ALA A 45 7.78 -25.51 12.73
C ALA A 45 6.96 -25.24 14.01
N LYS A 46 7.52 -24.49 14.97
CA LYS A 46 6.79 -24.07 16.19
C LYS A 46 5.64 -23.12 15.86
N LYS A 47 5.81 -22.22 14.89
CA LYS A 47 4.76 -21.30 14.43
C LYS A 47 3.57 -22.04 13.84
N ALA A 48 3.82 -23.00 12.95
CA ALA A 48 2.77 -23.83 12.36
C ALA A 48 1.99 -24.62 13.43
N ALA A 49 2.69 -25.17 14.44
CA ALA A 49 2.05 -25.86 15.56
C ALA A 49 1.19 -24.92 16.43
N TYR A 50 1.72 -23.75 16.79
CA TYR A 50 0.99 -22.72 17.53
C TYR A 50 -0.27 -22.26 16.78
N GLU A 51 -0.17 -21.99 15.46
CA GLU A 51 -1.32 -21.59 14.65
C GLU A 51 -2.39 -22.68 14.55
N GLN A 52 -2.01 -23.97 14.54
CA GLN A 52 -2.97 -25.08 14.62
C GLN A 52 -3.64 -25.15 15.99
N GLU A 53 -2.89 -24.96 17.09
CA GLU A 53 -3.44 -24.94 18.44
C GLU A 53 -4.45 -23.81 18.63
N GLN A 54 -4.15 -22.60 18.12
CA GLN A 54 -5.09 -21.48 18.17
C GLN A 54 -6.34 -21.73 17.33
N LYS A 55 -6.22 -22.33 16.14
CA LYS A 55 -7.39 -22.76 15.33
C LYS A 55 -8.24 -23.78 16.09
N GLN A 56 -7.63 -24.74 16.78
CA GLN A 56 -8.34 -25.76 17.55
C GLN A 56 -9.01 -25.18 18.82
N LYS A 57 -8.34 -24.25 19.52
CA LYS A 57 -8.93 -23.47 20.63
C LYS A 57 -10.17 -22.69 20.18
N THR A 58 -10.11 -22.00 19.04
CA THR A 58 -11.26 -21.30 18.45
C THR A 58 -12.43 -22.24 18.12
N VAL A 59 -12.16 -23.44 17.59
CA VAL A 59 -13.20 -24.46 17.33
C VAL A 59 -13.87 -24.93 18.63
N ILE A 60 -13.09 -25.20 19.68
CA ILE A 60 -13.61 -25.62 21.00
C ILE A 60 -14.43 -24.50 21.64
N GLN A 61 -13.96 -23.25 21.59
CA GLN A 61 -14.65 -22.08 22.13
C GLN A 61 -15.99 -21.81 21.41
N ASN A 62 -16.05 -22.07 20.11
CA ASN A 62 -17.30 -22.04 19.34
C ASN A 62 -18.25 -23.19 19.72
N GLN A 63 -17.73 -24.41 19.96
CA GLN A 63 -18.54 -25.55 20.42
C GLN A 63 -19.12 -25.32 21.84
N ASP A 64 -18.33 -24.77 22.76
CA ASP A 64 -18.78 -24.35 24.09
C ASP A 64 -19.88 -23.28 24.02
N THR A 65 -19.77 -22.38 23.04
CA THR A 65 -20.79 -21.35 22.79
C THR A 65 -22.09 -21.96 22.25
N VAL A 66 -22.00 -22.92 21.32
CA VAL A 66 -23.17 -23.69 20.84
C VAL A 66 -23.83 -24.49 21.96
N LEU A 67 -23.05 -25.15 22.82
CA LEU A 67 -23.56 -25.90 23.98
C LEU A 67 -24.23 -24.99 25.01
N LYS A 68 -23.69 -23.79 25.27
CA LYS A 68 -24.35 -22.76 26.10
C LYS A 68 -25.68 -22.32 25.49
N ILE A 69 -25.73 -22.07 24.19
CA ILE A 69 -26.97 -21.71 23.47
C ILE A 69 -28.02 -22.84 23.54
N GLN A 70 -27.61 -24.11 23.40
CA GLN A 70 -28.50 -25.27 23.53
C GLN A 70 -29.04 -25.42 24.97
N ASN A 71 -28.21 -25.23 25.99
CA ASN A 71 -28.63 -25.31 27.39
C ASN A 71 -29.58 -24.16 27.78
N VAL A 72 -29.38 -22.95 27.27
CA VAL A 72 -30.36 -21.85 27.39
C VAL A 72 -31.71 -22.26 26.76
N LYS A 73 -31.68 -22.89 25.59
CA LYS A 73 -32.89 -23.33 24.86
C LYS A 73 -33.67 -24.46 25.57
N LEU A 74 -33.09 -25.12 26.56
CA LEU A 74 -33.76 -26.13 27.39
C LEU A 74 -34.35 -25.57 28.69
N GLY A 75 -34.00 -24.33 29.09
CA GLY A 75 -34.43 -23.69 30.35
C GLY A 75 -35.70 -22.85 30.26
N LEU A 76 -36.12 -22.43 29.06
CA LEU A 76 -37.29 -21.56 28.85
C LEU A 76 -38.53 -22.37 28.43
N ALA A 77 -39.17 -23.03 29.41
CA ALA A 77 -40.35 -23.88 29.20
C ALA A 77 -41.54 -23.57 30.15
N THR A 78 -41.58 -22.41 30.79
CA THR A 78 -42.76 -21.84 31.48
C THR A 78 -42.66 -20.31 31.51
N ASP A 79 -43.40 -19.63 30.64
CA ASP A 79 -44.58 -18.83 31.03
C ASP A 79 -45.16 -18.05 29.84
N LYS A 80 -46.40 -17.58 29.99
CA LYS A 80 -47.11 -16.78 28.98
C LYS A 80 -47.22 -15.34 29.45
N ASP A 81 -46.63 -14.41 28.70
CA ASP A 81 -47.39 -13.34 28.03
C ASP A 81 -46.48 -12.58 27.04
N GLY A 82 -47.10 -11.75 26.19
CA GLY A 82 -46.50 -11.33 24.92
C GLY A 82 -45.51 -10.17 24.98
N SER A 83 -44.30 -10.39 24.47
CA SER A 83 -43.59 -9.42 23.63
C SER A 83 -42.58 -10.13 22.73
N ALA A 84 -42.64 -9.91 21.41
CA ALA A 84 -41.72 -10.51 20.46
C ALA A 84 -40.50 -9.61 20.26
N SER A 85 -39.37 -9.94 20.90
CA SER A 85 -38.09 -9.31 20.62
C SER A 85 -37.54 -9.85 19.29
N SER A 86 -37.27 -8.96 18.33
CA SER A 86 -36.90 -9.32 16.96
C SER A 86 -35.43 -9.72 16.81
N ASN A 87 -35.11 -10.36 15.69
CA ASN A 87 -33.74 -10.54 15.22
C ASN A 87 -33.02 -9.18 15.06
N THR A 88 -31.68 -9.21 15.05
CA THR A 88 -30.79 -8.04 14.96
C THR A 88 -30.78 -7.41 13.56
N SER A 89 -31.87 -6.75 13.19
CA SER A 89 -31.86 -5.66 12.21
C SER A 89 -31.99 -4.33 12.97
N LYS A 90 -30.88 -3.63 13.17
CA LYS A 90 -30.92 -2.20 13.50
C LYS A 90 -31.14 -1.45 12.19
N THR A 91 -32.33 -0.90 12.00
CA THR A 91 -32.64 -0.03 10.86
C THR A 91 -31.58 1.06 10.73
N ARG A 92 -31.06 1.29 9.51
CA ARG A 92 -30.13 2.40 9.24
C ARG A 92 -30.83 3.73 9.54
N THR A 93 -30.09 4.71 10.07
CA THR A 93 -30.61 6.04 10.43
C THR A 93 -29.61 7.13 10.06
N GLY A 94 -30.07 8.38 9.92
CA GLY A 94 -29.20 9.49 9.55
C GLY A 94 -28.56 9.30 8.18
N SER A 95 -27.33 9.79 7.99
CA SER A 95 -26.60 9.73 6.72
C SER A 95 -26.37 8.30 6.19
N PHE A 96 -26.41 7.29 7.06
CA PHE A 96 -26.41 5.89 6.62
C PHE A 96 -27.64 5.52 5.79
N ALA A 97 -28.84 6.04 6.11
CA ALA A 97 -30.06 5.75 5.37
C ALA A 97 -30.16 6.51 4.03
N GLU A 98 -29.40 7.60 3.88
CA GLU A 98 -29.28 8.33 2.61
C GLU A 98 -28.28 7.68 1.64
N ALA A 99 -27.30 6.93 2.17
CA ALA A 99 -26.20 6.35 1.39
C ALA A 99 -26.29 4.82 1.22
N LEU A 100 -26.96 4.10 2.13
CA LEU A 100 -27.21 2.66 2.06
C LEU A 100 -28.72 2.40 2.00
N ALA A 101 -29.24 1.99 0.84
CA ALA A 101 -30.64 1.67 0.62
C ALA A 101 -30.89 0.18 0.91
N SER A 102 -31.92 -0.18 1.69
CA SER A 102 -32.33 -1.59 1.79
C SER A 102 -33.08 -2.01 0.52
N PRO A 103 -33.20 -3.33 0.21
CA PRO A 103 -33.89 -3.79 -0.99
C PRO A 103 -35.30 -3.23 -1.18
N VAL A 104 -36.04 -2.98 -0.09
CA VAL A 104 -37.42 -2.47 -0.14
C VAL A 104 -37.52 -0.94 -0.25
N ASP A 105 -36.41 -0.21 -0.08
CA ASP A 105 -36.36 1.25 -0.21
C ASP A 105 -36.02 1.73 -1.63
N VAL A 106 -35.52 0.82 -2.49
CA VAL A 106 -35.17 1.12 -3.89
C VAL A 106 -36.45 1.39 -4.69
N LEU A 107 -36.56 2.58 -5.28
CA LEU A 107 -37.76 3.05 -5.94
C LEU A 107 -37.83 2.56 -7.39
N PRO A 108 -39.04 2.35 -7.97
CA PRO A 108 -39.20 2.02 -9.39
C PRO A 108 -38.71 3.06 -10.40
N GLY A 109 -38.23 4.22 -9.93
CA GLY A 109 -37.58 5.27 -10.73
C GLY A 109 -36.06 5.35 -10.54
N ASP A 110 -35.48 4.54 -9.65
CA ASP A 110 -34.04 4.41 -9.48
C ASP A 110 -33.45 3.52 -10.58
N VAL A 111 -32.23 3.84 -10.99
CA VAL A 111 -31.44 3.09 -11.96
C VAL A 111 -30.49 2.21 -11.16
N VAL A 112 -30.78 0.91 -11.11
CA VAL A 112 -29.88 -0.05 -10.46
C VAL A 112 -28.66 -0.28 -11.36
N LEU A 113 -27.47 -0.05 -10.81
CA LEU A 113 -26.19 -0.21 -11.47
C LEU A 113 -25.44 -1.37 -10.82
N ASP A 114 -25.43 -2.53 -11.48
CA ASP A 114 -24.63 -3.68 -11.06
C ASP A 114 -23.18 -3.49 -11.49
N ILE A 115 -22.23 -3.50 -10.56
CA ILE A 115 -20.81 -3.31 -10.86
C ILE A 115 -19.99 -4.59 -11.04
N SER A 116 -20.63 -5.77 -11.02
CA SER A 116 -19.92 -7.06 -11.01
C SER A 116 -19.26 -7.37 -12.36
N PRO A 117 -18.05 -7.97 -12.39
CA PRO A 117 -17.37 -8.34 -13.63
C PRO A 117 -18.01 -9.55 -14.34
N ASN A 118 -18.59 -10.48 -13.59
CA ASN A 118 -19.06 -11.79 -14.10
C ASN A 118 -20.46 -12.16 -13.57
N ALA A 119 -21.39 -11.19 -13.45
CA ALA A 119 -22.73 -11.46 -12.94
C ALA A 119 -23.55 -12.40 -13.86
N THR A 120 -24.09 -13.46 -13.27
CA THR A 120 -24.96 -14.47 -13.92
C THR A 120 -26.44 -14.28 -13.62
N ARG A 121 -26.77 -13.39 -12.68
CA ARG A 121 -28.11 -13.00 -12.23
C ARG A 121 -28.03 -11.53 -11.81
N TYR A 122 -29.07 -10.77 -12.14
CA TYR A 122 -29.14 -9.32 -11.97
C TYR A 122 -30.43 -8.94 -11.23
N ILE A 123 -30.46 -7.79 -10.57
CA ILE A 123 -31.72 -7.18 -10.15
C ILE A 123 -32.54 -6.85 -11.41
N GLU A 124 -33.86 -7.05 -11.37
CA GLU A 124 -34.74 -6.79 -12.51
C GLU A 124 -34.61 -5.32 -12.99
N GLY A 125 -34.32 -5.13 -14.27
CA GLY A 125 -34.09 -3.81 -14.86
C GLY A 125 -32.70 -3.18 -14.61
N ALA A 126 -31.80 -3.84 -13.87
CA ALA A 126 -30.45 -3.32 -13.60
C ALA A 126 -29.57 -3.29 -14.86
N ILE A 127 -28.83 -2.21 -15.07
CA ILE A 127 -27.72 -2.13 -16.03
C ILE A 127 -26.44 -2.68 -15.39
N ASN A 128 -25.46 -3.09 -16.19
CA ASN A 128 -24.15 -3.51 -15.70
C ASN A 128 -23.02 -2.64 -16.25
N ILE A 129 -22.10 -2.21 -15.37
CA ILE A 129 -20.81 -1.62 -15.72
C ILE A 129 -19.78 -2.18 -14.75
N ASN A 130 -19.02 -3.19 -15.20
CA ASN A 130 -17.94 -3.81 -14.44
C ASN A 130 -17.02 -2.76 -13.79
N TYR A 131 -16.82 -2.80 -12.47
CA TYR A 131 -15.95 -1.84 -11.76
C TYR A 131 -14.51 -1.81 -12.31
N GLU A 132 -14.02 -2.91 -12.88
CA GLU A 132 -12.68 -3.00 -13.46
C GLU A 132 -12.49 -2.01 -14.62
N VAL A 133 -13.55 -1.62 -15.34
CA VAL A 133 -13.44 -0.62 -16.43
C VAL A 133 -13.37 0.83 -15.93
N LEU A 134 -13.58 1.07 -14.63
CA LEU A 134 -13.29 2.36 -14.00
C LEU A 134 -11.80 2.58 -13.74
N LEU A 135 -11.03 1.48 -13.73
CA LEU A 135 -9.58 1.47 -13.50
C LEU A 135 -8.81 1.22 -14.80
N ASP A 136 -7.55 1.65 -14.79
CA ASP A 136 -6.59 1.46 -15.88
C ASP A 136 -5.79 0.13 -15.71
N LYS A 137 -4.66 -0.02 -16.42
CA LYS A 137 -3.83 -1.24 -16.36
C LYS A 137 -2.88 -1.30 -15.15
N VAL A 138 -2.57 -0.19 -14.51
CA VAL A 138 -1.78 -0.16 -13.26
C VAL A 138 -2.66 -0.09 -12.01
N GLY A 139 -3.96 0.17 -12.19
CA GLY A 139 -4.96 0.18 -11.13
C GLY A 139 -5.35 1.57 -10.65
N GLU A 140 -4.99 2.62 -11.39
CA GLU A 140 -5.40 3.98 -11.12
C GLU A 140 -6.79 4.28 -11.72
N LEU A 141 -7.45 5.31 -11.20
CA LEU A 141 -8.73 5.78 -11.73
C LEU A 141 -8.53 6.34 -13.15
N ARG A 142 -9.33 5.87 -14.11
CA ARG A 142 -9.27 6.36 -15.50
C ARG A 142 -9.57 7.86 -15.62
N PRO A 143 -9.12 8.50 -16.72
CA PRO A 143 -9.53 9.85 -17.06
C PRO A 143 -11.05 10.05 -16.96
N VAL A 144 -11.46 11.16 -16.34
CA VAL A 144 -12.87 11.55 -16.14
C VAL A 144 -13.71 11.46 -17.43
N SER A 145 -13.10 11.76 -18.57
CA SER A 145 -13.74 11.65 -19.89
C SER A 145 -14.09 10.23 -20.29
N GLU A 146 -13.22 9.24 -20.02
CA GLU A 146 -13.51 7.82 -20.31
C GLU A 146 -14.62 7.29 -19.41
N ILE A 147 -14.61 7.65 -18.12
CA ILE A 147 -15.65 7.20 -17.18
C ILE A 147 -16.99 7.86 -17.51
N ALA A 148 -17.00 9.13 -17.93
CA ALA A 148 -18.20 9.79 -18.43
C ALA A 148 -18.73 9.16 -19.72
N GLU A 149 -17.84 8.77 -20.65
CA GLU A 149 -18.22 8.05 -21.88
C GLU A 149 -18.85 6.69 -21.54
N LEU A 150 -18.22 5.89 -20.67
CA LEU A 150 -18.74 4.59 -20.21
C LEU A 150 -20.14 4.72 -19.55
N LEU A 151 -20.35 5.72 -18.70
CA LEU A 151 -21.65 5.99 -18.07
C LEU A 151 -22.70 6.43 -19.10
N GLY A 152 -22.34 7.32 -20.03
CA GLY A 152 -23.23 7.76 -21.10
C GLY A 152 -23.63 6.63 -22.06
N ASP A 153 -22.67 5.75 -22.39
CA ASP A 153 -22.87 4.57 -23.23
C ASP A 153 -23.79 3.53 -22.58
N ALA A 154 -23.74 3.38 -21.26
CA ALA A 154 -24.67 2.58 -20.47
C ALA A 154 -26.05 3.25 -20.27
N GLY A 155 -26.23 4.48 -20.76
CA GLY A 155 -27.47 5.25 -20.65
C GLY A 155 -27.69 5.88 -19.27
N VAL A 156 -26.63 6.13 -18.49
CA VAL A 156 -26.68 6.82 -17.20
C VAL A 156 -26.54 8.33 -17.40
N SER A 157 -27.41 9.13 -16.79
CA SER A 157 -27.27 10.59 -16.72
C SER A 157 -26.86 11.08 -15.33
N SER A 158 -26.23 12.26 -15.27
CA SER A 158 -25.87 12.90 -13.99
C SER A 158 -27.07 13.49 -13.21
N ASN A 159 -28.30 13.31 -13.73
CA ASN A 159 -29.56 13.57 -13.02
C ASN A 159 -30.28 12.28 -12.57
N ASP A 160 -29.81 11.10 -12.99
CA ASP A 160 -30.40 9.82 -12.62
C ASP A 160 -30.24 9.57 -11.11
N SER A 161 -31.20 8.86 -10.54
CA SER A 161 -31.11 8.35 -9.17
C SER A 161 -30.49 6.95 -9.25
N LEU A 162 -29.25 6.78 -8.75
CA LEU A 162 -28.51 5.52 -8.88
C LEU A 162 -28.52 4.71 -7.57
N VAL A 163 -28.75 3.40 -7.67
CA VAL A 163 -28.48 2.45 -6.58
C VAL A 163 -27.45 1.44 -7.08
N ILE A 164 -26.28 1.41 -6.45
CA ILE A 164 -25.19 0.51 -6.82
C ILE A 164 -25.42 -0.86 -6.19
N ALA A 165 -25.40 -1.88 -7.03
CA ALA A 165 -25.49 -3.30 -6.68
C ALA A 165 -24.32 -4.06 -7.34
N GLY A 166 -24.36 -5.39 -7.32
CA GLY A 166 -23.20 -6.21 -7.65
C GLY A 166 -22.24 -6.36 -6.46
N GLU A 167 -21.11 -7.07 -6.65
CA GLU A 167 -20.26 -7.67 -5.60
C GLU A 167 -19.97 -6.77 -4.37
N CYS A 168 -20.93 -6.74 -3.43
CA CYS A 168 -20.77 -6.09 -2.14
C CYS A 168 -20.02 -7.02 -1.19
N LEU A 169 -18.69 -6.94 -1.25
CA LEU A 169 -17.84 -7.28 -0.14
C LEU A 169 -17.48 -5.96 0.58
N PRO A 170 -17.57 -5.81 1.91
CA PRO A 170 -18.15 -6.70 2.89
C PRO A 170 -19.61 -6.28 3.15
N CYS A 171 -20.51 -6.67 2.24
CA CYS A 171 -21.77 -7.31 2.62
C CYS A 171 -21.55 -8.83 2.86
N GLY A 172 -20.36 -9.38 2.53
CA GLY A 172 -20.03 -10.82 2.61
C GLY A 172 -18.53 -11.19 2.66
N GLY A 173 -17.65 -10.36 3.26
CA GLY A 173 -16.28 -10.79 3.62
C GLY A 173 -15.08 -10.38 2.74
N GLY A 174 -14.93 -9.11 2.33
CA GLY A 174 -13.76 -8.58 1.60
C GLY A 174 -13.79 -7.05 1.42
N PRO A 175 -12.90 -6.43 0.61
CA PRO A 175 -12.94 -5.00 0.27
C PRO A 175 -13.99 -4.70 -0.82
N SER A 176 -14.37 -3.43 -1.03
CA SER A 176 -15.63 -3.08 -1.74
C SER A 176 -15.51 -2.33 -3.06
N PRO A 177 -15.72 -3.02 -4.19
CA PRO A 177 -15.98 -2.38 -5.48
C PRO A 177 -17.23 -1.48 -5.47
N ALA A 178 -18.30 -1.86 -4.76
CA ALA A 178 -19.54 -1.09 -4.71
C ALA A 178 -19.36 0.27 -3.99
N ILE A 179 -18.66 0.30 -2.85
CA ILE A 179 -18.36 1.55 -2.13
C ILE A 179 -17.29 2.37 -2.87
N PHE A 180 -16.37 1.73 -3.60
CA PHE A 180 -15.46 2.45 -4.50
C PHE A 180 -16.21 3.10 -5.67
N ALA A 181 -17.12 2.39 -6.34
CA ALA A 181 -17.97 2.95 -7.39
C ALA A 181 -18.89 4.07 -6.86
N TYR A 182 -19.38 3.97 -5.62
CA TYR A 182 -20.07 5.06 -4.92
C TYR A 182 -19.17 6.29 -4.81
N TRP A 183 -17.94 6.13 -4.32
CA TRP A 183 -16.98 7.24 -4.25
C TRP A 183 -16.70 7.85 -5.63
N VAL A 184 -16.49 7.02 -6.68
CA VAL A 184 -16.28 7.50 -8.06
C VAL A 184 -17.48 8.33 -8.53
N LEU A 185 -18.71 7.86 -8.35
CA LEU A 185 -19.91 8.62 -8.75
C LEU A 185 -20.09 9.91 -7.93
N LYS A 186 -19.74 9.92 -6.64
CA LYS A 186 -19.73 11.14 -5.80
C LYS A 186 -18.65 12.13 -6.28
N TYR A 187 -17.45 11.65 -6.62
CA TYR A 187 -16.35 12.42 -7.19
C TYR A 187 -16.73 13.01 -8.57
N LEU A 188 -17.47 12.26 -9.39
CA LEU A 188 -18.05 12.74 -10.65
C LEU A 188 -19.24 13.69 -10.47
N GLY A 189 -19.69 13.94 -9.24
CA GLY A 189 -20.75 14.90 -8.91
C GLY A 189 -22.18 14.35 -8.97
N GLN A 190 -22.37 13.03 -8.96
CA GLN A 190 -23.71 12.42 -8.92
C GLN A 190 -24.44 12.83 -7.64
N LYS A 191 -25.55 13.55 -7.79
CA LYS A 191 -26.31 14.10 -6.65
C LYS A 191 -27.15 13.03 -5.92
N LYS A 192 -27.62 12.04 -6.67
CA LYS A 192 -28.43 10.92 -6.19
C LYS A 192 -27.72 9.62 -6.49
N VAL A 193 -26.99 9.11 -5.51
CA VAL A 193 -26.35 7.80 -5.55
C VAL A 193 -26.38 7.19 -4.16
N GLY A 194 -26.73 5.90 -4.08
CA GLY A 194 -26.66 5.05 -2.91
C GLY A 194 -26.05 3.69 -3.25
N VAL A 195 -25.79 2.86 -2.25
CA VAL A 195 -25.40 1.45 -2.40
C VAL A 195 -26.49 0.57 -1.78
N LEU A 196 -26.72 -0.60 -2.34
CA LEU A 196 -27.60 -1.61 -1.75
C LEU A 196 -26.99 -2.13 -0.43
N ASP A 197 -27.72 -2.04 0.68
CA ASP A 197 -27.30 -2.55 1.99
C ASP A 197 -27.50 -4.08 2.08
N GLY A 198 -26.87 -4.81 1.16
CA GLY A 198 -27.01 -6.25 1.01
C GLY A 198 -26.62 -6.77 -0.37
N SER A 199 -26.93 -8.03 -0.61
CA SER A 199 -26.65 -8.77 -1.84
C SER A 199 -27.90 -8.91 -2.73
N ILE A 200 -27.70 -9.47 -3.92
CA ILE A 200 -28.82 -9.92 -4.78
C ILE A 200 -29.62 -11.07 -4.16
N ASP A 201 -29.06 -11.84 -3.21
CA ASP A 201 -29.80 -12.86 -2.48
C ASP A 201 -30.66 -12.25 -1.36
N ASP A 202 -30.24 -11.14 -0.74
CA ASP A 202 -31.11 -10.35 0.15
C ASP A 202 -32.28 -9.72 -0.62
N TRP A 203 -32.02 -9.24 -1.85
CA TRP A 203 -33.04 -8.76 -2.77
C TRP A 203 -34.07 -9.84 -3.14
N ALA A 204 -33.60 -11.03 -3.52
CA ALA A 204 -34.47 -12.17 -3.80
C ALA A 204 -35.23 -12.66 -2.55
N ALA A 205 -34.60 -12.63 -1.37
CA ALA A 205 -35.22 -12.98 -0.09
C ALA A 205 -36.29 -11.98 0.36
N ALA A 206 -36.19 -10.71 -0.05
CA ALA A 206 -37.25 -9.71 0.10
C ALA A 206 -38.45 -9.93 -0.85
N GLY A 207 -38.40 -10.94 -1.73
CA GLY A 207 -39.46 -11.26 -2.69
C GLY A 207 -39.45 -10.38 -3.94
N LEU A 208 -38.33 -9.72 -4.24
CA LEU A 208 -38.17 -8.81 -5.37
C LEU A 208 -37.60 -9.55 -6.60
N ASN A 209 -37.95 -9.07 -7.80
CA ASN A 209 -37.65 -9.76 -9.06
C ASN A 209 -36.15 -9.70 -9.41
N THR A 210 -35.65 -10.77 -10.04
CA THR A 210 -34.29 -10.87 -10.59
C THR A 210 -34.31 -11.39 -12.02
N SER A 211 -33.44 -10.83 -12.86
CA SER A 211 -33.22 -11.23 -14.26
C SER A 211 -31.97 -12.12 -14.41
N ASN A 212 -31.88 -12.87 -15.51
CA ASN A 212 -30.66 -13.60 -15.92
C ASN A 212 -29.79 -12.78 -16.90
N SER A 213 -30.17 -11.54 -17.21
CA SER A 213 -29.42 -10.62 -18.08
C SER A 213 -29.63 -9.17 -17.64
N SER A 214 -28.58 -8.36 -17.73
CA SER A 214 -28.69 -6.90 -17.53
C SER A 214 -29.61 -6.26 -18.56
N ALA A 215 -30.24 -5.15 -18.16
CA ALA A 215 -31.00 -4.29 -19.05
C ALA A 215 -30.06 -3.45 -19.93
N THR A 216 -30.61 -2.93 -21.04
CA THR A 216 -29.95 -1.94 -21.90
C THR A 216 -30.79 -0.66 -21.92
N ARG A 217 -30.16 0.49 -21.65
CA ARG A 217 -30.76 1.82 -21.78
C ARG A 217 -30.31 2.48 -23.09
N PRO A 218 -31.08 3.42 -23.67
CA PRO A 218 -30.58 4.25 -24.75
C PRO A 218 -29.37 5.08 -24.29
N LYS A 219 -28.34 5.19 -25.14
CA LYS A 219 -27.17 6.04 -24.87
C LYS A 219 -27.59 7.48 -24.57
N THR A 220 -26.89 8.11 -23.63
CA THR A 220 -27.13 9.50 -23.21
C THR A 220 -25.78 10.21 -22.99
N ASN A 221 -25.82 11.51 -22.67
CA ASN A 221 -24.62 12.26 -22.32
C ASN A 221 -24.48 12.36 -20.80
N TYR A 222 -23.43 11.77 -20.23
CA TYR A 222 -23.08 11.95 -18.83
C TYR A 222 -22.21 13.20 -18.67
N ILE A 223 -22.72 14.24 -18.01
CA ILE A 223 -21.99 15.48 -17.77
C ILE A 223 -21.50 15.47 -16.32
N PRO A 224 -20.20 15.22 -16.06
CA PRO A 224 -19.65 15.21 -14.71
C PRO A 224 -19.58 16.63 -14.12
N GLN A 225 -19.65 16.72 -12.80
CA GLN A 225 -19.52 17.95 -12.02
C GLN A 225 -18.52 17.70 -10.89
N ILE A 226 -17.23 17.67 -11.25
CA ILE A 226 -16.16 17.12 -10.41
C ILE A 226 -16.12 17.75 -9.01
N LYS A 227 -15.96 16.89 -8.00
CA LYS A 227 -15.79 17.25 -6.59
C LYS A 227 -14.33 16.99 -6.19
N PRO A 228 -13.37 17.88 -6.54
CA PRO A 228 -11.95 17.68 -6.24
C PRO A 228 -11.69 17.57 -4.73
N GLU A 229 -12.59 18.05 -3.89
CA GLU A 229 -12.52 17.86 -2.44
C GLU A 229 -12.59 16.40 -1.97
N LEU A 230 -12.95 15.43 -2.83
CA LEU A 230 -13.02 14.00 -2.47
C LEU A 230 -11.75 13.20 -2.80
N LEU A 231 -10.78 13.80 -3.53
CA LEU A 231 -9.52 13.18 -3.95
C LEU A 231 -8.36 14.06 -3.50
N ALA A 232 -7.46 13.52 -2.66
CA ALA A 232 -6.28 14.25 -2.24
C ALA A 232 -5.23 14.35 -3.36
N THR A 233 -4.49 15.46 -3.39
CA THR A 233 -3.26 15.58 -4.18
C THR A 233 -2.05 15.28 -3.30
N TYR A 234 -0.93 14.88 -3.91
CA TYR A 234 0.35 14.69 -3.23
C TYR A 234 0.73 15.89 -2.33
N ASP A 235 0.60 17.11 -2.84
CA ASP A 235 0.92 18.34 -2.09
C ASP A 235 0.07 18.49 -0.83
N PHE A 236 -1.22 18.11 -0.88
CA PHE A 236 -2.13 18.10 0.27
C PHE A 236 -1.84 16.98 1.28
N VAL A 237 -1.09 15.95 0.87
CA VAL A 237 -0.64 14.86 1.73
C VAL A 237 0.67 15.21 2.44
N ILE A 238 1.59 15.89 1.75
CA ILE A 238 2.91 16.24 2.33
C ILE A 238 2.93 17.56 3.11
N ASN A 239 1.89 18.41 3.02
CA ASN A 239 1.90 19.71 3.71
C ASN A 239 1.68 19.64 5.24
N GLY A 240 1.18 18.50 5.76
CA GLY A 240 0.96 18.26 7.18
C GLY A 240 -0.38 18.76 7.77
N ASP A 241 -1.24 19.41 6.97
CA ASP A 241 -2.56 19.87 7.45
C ASP A 241 -3.47 18.70 7.81
N ALA A 242 -3.50 17.68 6.97
CA ALA A 242 -4.37 16.53 7.08
C ALA A 242 -3.86 15.46 8.07
N GLN A 243 -4.79 14.63 8.54
CA GLN A 243 -4.52 13.39 9.25
C GLN A 243 -4.47 12.26 8.21
N ILE A 244 -3.36 11.53 8.15
CA ILE A 244 -3.18 10.47 7.15
C ILE A 244 -3.58 9.11 7.75
N VAL A 245 -4.42 8.36 7.04
CA VAL A 245 -4.95 7.06 7.48
C VAL A 245 -4.65 6.00 6.43
N ASP A 246 -3.98 4.93 6.85
CA ASP A 246 -3.74 3.74 6.04
C ASP A 246 -4.84 2.71 6.28
N ALA A 247 -5.63 2.39 5.25
CA ALA A 247 -6.75 1.45 5.34
C ALA A 247 -6.35 -0.03 5.15
N ARG A 248 -5.07 -0.31 4.86
CA ARG A 248 -4.56 -1.67 4.62
C ARG A 248 -4.39 -2.46 5.93
N PRO A 249 -4.27 -3.80 5.88
CA PRO A 249 -3.87 -4.60 7.04
C PRO A 249 -2.53 -4.16 7.65
N ALA A 250 -2.39 -4.24 8.98
CA ALA A 250 -1.21 -3.75 9.70
C ALA A 250 0.14 -4.28 9.17
N ARG A 251 0.21 -5.57 8.81
CA ARG A 251 1.39 -6.19 8.17
C ARG A 251 1.85 -5.48 6.87
N ASP A 252 0.92 -4.85 6.14
CA ASP A 252 1.18 -4.17 4.87
C ASP A 252 1.56 -2.69 5.10
N PHE A 253 1.09 -2.10 6.21
CA PHE A 253 1.51 -0.81 6.75
C PHE A 253 2.95 -0.86 7.31
N GLU A 254 3.28 -1.90 8.09
CA GLU A 254 4.62 -2.12 8.67
C GLU A 254 5.73 -2.23 7.61
N ILE A 255 5.43 -2.74 6.41
CA ILE A 255 6.40 -2.85 5.30
C ILE A 255 6.77 -1.48 4.72
N ARG A 256 5.77 -0.61 4.52
CA ARG A 256 5.92 0.74 3.96
C ARG A 256 4.61 1.50 4.10
N SER A 257 4.65 2.69 4.67
CA SER A 257 3.52 3.61 4.86
C SER A 257 3.93 5.06 4.56
N ILE A 258 2.94 5.96 4.47
CA ILE A 258 3.20 7.41 4.40
C ILE A 258 3.66 7.88 5.80
N PRO A 259 4.76 8.64 5.94
CA PRO A 259 5.25 9.10 7.24
C PRO A 259 4.18 9.86 8.03
N GLY A 260 3.99 9.47 9.29
CA GLY A 260 2.97 10.06 10.17
C GLY A 260 1.55 9.50 10.00
N ALA A 261 1.33 8.53 9.11
CA ALA A 261 0.02 7.90 8.96
C ALA A 261 -0.34 6.97 10.15
N VAL A 262 -1.62 6.97 10.52
CA VAL A 262 -2.22 6.03 11.48
C VAL A 262 -2.82 4.86 10.71
N ASN A 263 -2.62 3.62 11.16
CA ASN A 263 -3.23 2.45 10.52
C ASN A 263 -4.62 2.17 11.10
N ILE A 264 -5.66 2.29 10.25
CA ILE A 264 -7.04 1.89 10.58
C ILE A 264 -7.49 0.91 9.49
N PRO A 265 -7.14 -0.39 9.59
CA PRO A 265 -7.50 -1.38 8.60
C PRO A 265 -9.00 -1.41 8.31
N TYR A 266 -9.41 -1.63 7.06
CA TYR A 266 -10.84 -1.65 6.68
C TYR A 266 -11.69 -2.64 7.52
N GLY A 267 -11.11 -3.73 8.02
CA GLY A 267 -11.77 -4.65 8.94
C GLY A 267 -12.27 -3.99 10.25
N ASN A 268 -11.66 -2.88 10.66
CA ASN A 268 -12.08 -2.12 11.84
C ASN A 268 -13.42 -1.41 11.62
N VAL A 269 -13.76 -0.99 10.39
CA VAL A 269 -15.05 -0.32 10.10
C VAL A 269 -16.19 -1.30 9.77
N VAL A 270 -15.91 -2.61 9.86
CA VAL A 270 -16.81 -3.71 9.45
C VAL A 270 -17.12 -4.63 10.63
N VAL A 271 -18.36 -5.15 10.70
CA VAL A 271 -18.79 -6.18 11.65
C VAL A 271 -19.86 -7.07 11.03
N ASN A 272 -19.80 -8.39 11.26
CA ASN A 272 -20.75 -9.36 10.70
C ASN A 272 -21.03 -9.13 9.21
N GLU A 273 -19.94 -8.89 8.46
CA GLU A 273 -20.00 -8.64 7.01
C GLU A 273 -20.91 -7.47 6.62
N ARG A 274 -20.97 -6.40 7.43
CA ARG A 274 -21.61 -5.11 7.07
C ARG A 274 -20.79 -3.94 7.63
N ILE A 275 -20.94 -2.74 7.05
CA ILE A 275 -20.38 -1.50 7.66
C ILE A 275 -21.02 -1.29 9.04
N ARG A 276 -20.20 -1.03 10.05
CA ARG A 276 -20.61 -0.86 11.46
C ARG A 276 -21.66 0.25 11.65
N PRO A 277 -22.49 0.16 12.70
CA PRO A 277 -23.28 1.30 13.17
C PRO A 277 -22.39 2.50 13.54
N GLU A 278 -22.92 3.71 13.37
CA GLU A 278 -22.24 4.98 13.67
C GLU A 278 -21.68 5.04 15.10
N GLU A 279 -22.46 4.58 16.08
CA GLU A 279 -22.11 4.46 17.52
C GLU A 279 -20.86 3.60 17.81
N ASP A 280 -20.52 2.68 16.90
CA ASP A 280 -19.30 1.87 16.99
C ASP A 280 -18.15 2.50 16.20
N LEU A 281 -18.44 3.13 15.05
CA LEU A 281 -17.45 3.85 14.23
C LEU A 281 -16.84 5.04 14.97
N GLN A 282 -17.63 5.76 15.78
CA GLN A 282 -17.12 6.82 16.66
C GLN A 282 -16.03 6.32 17.63
N ARG A 283 -15.99 5.02 17.95
CA ARG A 283 -14.89 4.41 18.75
C ARG A 283 -13.70 3.99 17.89
N VAL A 284 -13.93 3.62 16.63
CA VAL A 284 -12.87 3.28 15.65
C VAL A 284 -12.04 4.50 15.28
N PHE A 285 -12.69 5.68 15.20
CA PHE A 285 -12.04 6.95 14.84
C PHE A 285 -11.68 7.83 16.04
N ALA A 286 -11.69 7.30 17.27
CA ALA A 286 -11.49 8.09 18.49
C ALA A 286 -10.10 8.76 18.63
N GLU A 287 -9.12 8.36 17.81
CA GLU A 287 -7.79 8.96 17.73
C GLU A 287 -7.69 10.09 16.68
N LEU A 288 -8.75 10.33 15.88
CA LEU A 288 -8.79 11.35 14.84
C LEU A 288 -9.59 12.59 15.29
N ASP A 289 -9.02 13.78 15.10
CA ASP A 289 -9.74 15.04 15.29
C ASP A 289 -10.71 15.28 14.13
N ILE A 290 -12.02 15.31 14.41
CA ILE A 290 -13.06 15.58 13.41
C ILE A 290 -12.97 16.96 12.76
N ASN A 291 -12.26 17.91 13.39
CA ASN A 291 -12.06 19.26 12.87
C ASN A 291 -10.89 19.38 11.87
N ARG A 292 -10.12 18.30 11.67
CA ARG A 292 -9.00 18.24 10.71
C ARG A 292 -9.35 17.32 9.53
N PRO A 293 -9.03 17.71 8.28
CA PRO A 293 -9.21 16.83 7.13
C PRO A 293 -8.50 15.50 7.30
N VAL A 294 -9.07 14.43 6.74
CA VAL A 294 -8.52 13.07 6.77
C VAL A 294 -8.22 12.62 5.34
N VAL A 295 -6.99 12.19 5.07
CA VAL A 295 -6.64 11.50 3.83
C VAL A 295 -6.56 10.01 4.11
N VAL A 296 -7.38 9.23 3.42
CA VAL A 296 -7.44 7.78 3.55
C VAL A 296 -6.83 7.14 2.30
N TYR A 297 -5.85 6.25 2.47
CA TYR A 297 -5.18 5.61 1.33
C TYR A 297 -5.11 4.07 1.41
N THR A 298 -4.93 3.48 0.24
CA THR A 298 -4.55 2.08 0.00
C THR A 298 -3.82 2.02 -1.36
N ASN A 299 -3.61 0.84 -1.93
CA ASN A 299 -3.00 0.69 -3.26
C ASN A 299 -3.98 0.99 -4.40
N LEU A 300 -5.23 0.51 -4.30
CA LEU A 300 -6.22 0.46 -5.40
C LEU A 300 -7.58 1.11 -5.05
N GLY A 301 -7.60 2.05 -4.10
CA GLY A 301 -8.82 2.70 -3.60
C GLY A 301 -9.80 1.84 -2.76
N PHE A 302 -9.91 0.52 -2.97
CA PHE A 302 -11.00 -0.30 -2.41
C PHE A 302 -11.08 -0.37 -0.88
N GLU A 303 -9.98 -0.64 -0.16
CA GLU A 303 -9.99 -0.64 1.31
C GLU A 303 -10.23 0.77 1.87
N ALA A 304 -9.64 1.76 1.20
CA ALA A 304 -9.73 3.16 1.59
C ALA A 304 -11.15 3.71 1.39
N SER A 305 -11.89 3.28 0.36
CA SER A 305 -13.26 3.72 0.11
C SER A 305 -14.21 3.33 1.25
N LEU A 306 -14.02 2.16 1.87
CA LEU A 306 -14.77 1.72 3.04
C LEU A 306 -14.51 2.59 4.27
N VAL A 307 -13.23 2.88 4.55
CA VAL A 307 -12.83 3.72 5.70
C VAL A 307 -13.25 5.18 5.46
N TRP A 308 -13.11 5.69 4.24
CA TRP A 308 -13.60 7.00 3.80
C TRP A 308 -15.13 7.13 3.93
N PHE A 309 -15.89 6.11 3.51
CA PHE A 309 -17.34 6.10 3.63
C PHE A 309 -17.75 6.15 5.09
N ALA A 310 -17.13 5.31 5.93
CA ALA A 310 -17.35 5.27 7.37
C ALA A 310 -16.99 6.60 8.07
N LEU A 311 -15.92 7.28 7.65
CA LEU A 311 -15.56 8.62 8.12
C LEU A 311 -16.57 9.69 7.68
N THR A 312 -17.01 9.64 6.42
CA THR A 312 -17.95 10.61 5.83
C THR A 312 -19.32 10.54 6.49
N VAL A 313 -19.85 9.35 6.76
CA VAL A 313 -21.11 9.19 7.52
C VAL A 313 -20.98 9.55 9.00
N CYS A 314 -19.75 9.60 9.53
CA CYS A 314 -19.45 10.13 10.87
C CYS A 314 -19.11 11.64 10.87
N GLY A 315 -19.20 12.33 9.73
CA GLY A 315 -19.06 13.79 9.62
C GLY A 315 -17.65 14.34 9.41
N TYR A 316 -16.65 13.51 9.09
CA TYR A 316 -15.28 13.97 8.81
C TYR A 316 -15.14 14.48 7.35
N ASP A 317 -14.31 15.51 7.12
CA ASP A 317 -13.80 15.87 5.78
C ASP A 317 -12.78 14.83 5.32
N ALA A 318 -13.26 13.73 4.75
CA ALA A 318 -12.45 12.60 4.30
C ALA A 318 -12.22 12.63 2.78
N ARG A 319 -10.99 12.31 2.36
CA ARG A 319 -10.56 12.27 0.94
C ARG A 319 -9.82 10.97 0.66
N LEU A 320 -9.99 10.40 -0.54
CA LEU A 320 -9.21 9.23 -0.96
C LEU A 320 -7.85 9.63 -1.53
N TYR A 321 -6.89 8.70 -1.45
CA TYR A 321 -5.58 8.83 -2.07
C TYR A 321 -4.95 7.47 -2.44
N SER A 322 -3.95 7.52 -3.30
CA SER A 322 -3.20 6.35 -3.80
C SER A 322 -1.81 6.29 -3.17
N LEU A 323 -1.44 5.15 -2.58
CA LEU A 323 -0.06 4.92 -2.14
C LEU A 323 0.92 4.87 -3.32
N LEU A 324 0.45 4.52 -4.53
CA LEU A 324 1.27 4.47 -5.73
C LEU A 324 1.66 5.90 -6.18
N ASP A 325 0.69 6.81 -6.27
CA ASP A 325 0.94 8.24 -6.57
C ASP A 325 1.94 8.85 -5.57
N TYR A 326 1.82 8.51 -4.28
CA TYR A 326 2.79 8.91 -3.26
C TYR A 326 4.21 8.44 -3.59
N ILE A 327 4.38 7.13 -3.85
CA ILE A 327 5.68 6.50 -4.15
C ILE A 327 6.28 7.08 -5.43
N GLU A 328 5.48 7.29 -6.47
CA GLU A 328 5.96 7.78 -7.76
C GLU A 328 6.37 9.25 -7.74
N ARG A 329 5.74 10.07 -6.87
CA ARG A 329 6.05 11.48 -6.68
C ARG A 329 7.03 11.78 -5.55
N GLN A 330 7.45 10.79 -4.74
CA GLN A 330 8.55 11.00 -3.80
C GLN A 330 9.75 11.57 -4.56
N PRO A 331 10.44 12.62 -4.04
CA PRO A 331 11.54 13.23 -4.76
C PRO A 331 12.64 12.19 -5.03
N LYS A 332 12.89 11.92 -6.31
CA LYS A 332 13.84 10.89 -6.74
C LYS A 332 15.26 11.43 -6.66
N PHE A 333 16.21 10.58 -6.28
CA PHE A 333 17.60 10.99 -6.16
C PHE A 333 18.12 11.46 -7.53
N GLY A 334 18.58 12.71 -7.59
CA GLY A 334 18.79 13.43 -8.84
C GLY A 334 20.05 13.08 -9.62
N PHE A 335 20.84 12.08 -9.21
CA PHE A 335 22.19 11.85 -9.71
C PHE A 335 22.51 10.37 -9.94
N GLY A 336 22.87 10.00 -11.16
CA GLY A 336 23.44 8.68 -11.46
C GLY A 336 24.98 8.69 -11.38
N LEU A 337 25.59 7.67 -10.79
CA LEU A 337 27.04 7.46 -10.83
C LEU A 337 27.47 7.07 -12.27
N ILE A 338 28.45 7.78 -12.84
CA ILE A 338 29.01 7.50 -14.17
C ILE A 338 30.27 6.63 -14.07
N ASP A 339 31.13 6.96 -13.09
CA ASP A 339 32.53 6.54 -13.07
C ASP A 339 33.05 6.52 -11.62
N SER A 340 33.92 5.56 -11.31
CA SER A 340 34.54 5.37 -10.00
C SER A 340 35.88 4.66 -10.11
N ASP A 341 36.94 5.27 -9.60
CA ASP A 341 38.34 4.84 -9.71
C ASP A 341 39.08 4.96 -8.36
N ALA A 342 40.18 4.23 -8.21
CA ALA A 342 41.11 4.36 -7.09
C ALA A 342 42.55 4.46 -7.59
N ASN A 343 43.31 5.45 -7.12
CA ASN A 343 44.69 5.66 -7.55
C ASN A 343 45.63 5.96 -6.35
N PRO A 344 46.66 5.12 -6.09
CA PRO A 344 46.98 3.87 -6.79
C PRO A 344 46.02 2.72 -6.49
N ASN A 345 45.86 1.81 -7.45
CA ASN A 345 45.20 0.51 -7.31
C ASN A 345 45.98 -0.50 -8.20
N PRO A 346 46.60 -1.57 -7.65
CA PRO A 346 46.66 -1.91 -6.22
C PRO A 346 47.37 -0.85 -5.37
N VAL A 347 46.92 -0.71 -4.13
CA VAL A 347 47.55 0.13 -3.08
C VAL A 347 48.34 -0.76 -2.13
N ARG A 348 49.52 -0.32 -1.67
CA ARG A 348 50.23 -1.03 -0.59
C ARG A 348 49.50 -0.80 0.73
N SER A 349 49.43 -1.82 1.57
CA SER A 349 48.92 -1.70 2.94
C SER A 349 49.59 -0.51 3.65
N GLY A 350 48.82 0.24 4.44
CA GLY A 350 49.21 1.50 5.08
C GLY A 350 49.81 2.58 4.18
N SER A 351 49.53 2.52 2.89
CA SER A 351 49.64 3.66 1.98
C SER A 351 48.25 4.23 1.71
N THR A 352 48.21 5.50 1.31
CA THR A 352 46.95 6.15 0.91
C THR A 352 46.63 5.83 -0.54
N THR A 353 45.36 5.52 -0.82
CA THR A 353 44.77 5.59 -2.17
C THR A 353 43.76 6.71 -2.27
N THR A 354 43.63 7.28 -3.46
CA THR A 354 42.69 8.35 -3.78
C THR A 354 41.47 7.74 -4.46
N ILE A 355 40.34 7.68 -3.76
CA ILE A 355 39.06 7.25 -4.32
C ILE A 355 38.46 8.46 -5.05
N MET A 356 38.16 8.29 -6.34
CA MET A 356 37.56 9.30 -7.21
C MET A 356 36.22 8.79 -7.75
N VAL A 357 35.21 9.65 -7.80
CA VAL A 357 33.89 9.33 -8.38
C VAL A 357 33.35 10.49 -9.19
N SER A 358 32.48 10.22 -10.17
CA SER A 358 31.72 11.27 -10.85
C SER A 358 30.27 10.89 -11.13
N PHE A 359 29.39 11.87 -11.00
CA PHE A 359 27.95 11.73 -11.21
C PHE A 359 27.46 12.56 -12.40
N GLN A 360 26.32 12.17 -12.97
CA GLN A 360 25.53 12.96 -13.90
C GLN A 360 24.19 13.29 -13.24
N LYS A 361 23.74 14.56 -13.34
CA LYS A 361 22.38 14.91 -12.97
C LYS A 361 21.40 14.18 -13.90
N SER A 362 20.59 13.30 -13.33
CA SER A 362 19.51 12.61 -14.02
C SER A 362 18.54 13.66 -14.56
N GLN A 363 18.38 13.75 -15.88
CA GLN A 363 17.45 14.72 -16.44
C GLN A 363 16.03 14.33 -16.02
N ALA A 364 15.31 15.26 -15.38
CA ALA A 364 13.89 15.12 -15.13
C ALA A 364 13.19 14.87 -16.47
N GLY A 365 12.45 13.76 -16.57
CA GLY A 365 11.92 13.28 -17.84
C GLY A 365 10.95 14.29 -18.46
N THR A 366 11.38 14.99 -19.50
CA THR A 366 10.47 15.62 -20.45
C THR A 366 9.55 14.54 -21.01
N SER A 367 8.24 14.68 -20.84
CA SER A 367 7.25 13.71 -21.31
C SER A 367 7.51 13.35 -22.77
N ALA A 368 7.95 12.12 -23.02
CA ALA A 368 8.28 11.66 -24.35
C ALA A 368 7.01 11.47 -25.17
N ASN A 369 6.70 12.46 -26.01
CA ASN A 369 5.73 12.28 -27.08
C ASN A 369 6.21 11.11 -27.95
N HIS A 370 5.44 10.02 -28.00
CA HIS A 370 5.76 8.87 -28.82
C HIS A 370 5.75 9.23 -30.31
N SER A 371 6.94 9.23 -30.90
CA SER A 371 7.16 8.98 -32.32
C SER A 371 8.23 7.90 -32.42
N ASP A 372 7.98 6.83 -33.16
CA ASP A 372 8.87 5.67 -33.25
C ASP A 372 10.28 6.04 -33.72
N ASP A 373 11.31 5.59 -33.01
CA ASP A 373 12.37 4.80 -33.66
C ASP A 373 13.22 3.95 -32.68
N GLU A 374 13.91 2.96 -33.24
CA GLU A 374 14.56 1.81 -32.61
C GLU A 374 15.65 2.11 -31.53
N ILE A 375 15.39 1.80 -30.25
CA ILE A 375 16.44 1.71 -29.20
C ILE A 375 16.97 0.27 -29.07
N LYS A 376 18.25 0.07 -29.41
CA LYS A 376 18.94 -1.22 -29.28
C LYS A 376 19.50 -1.44 -27.86
N LEU A 377 18.75 -2.14 -27.01
CA LEU A 377 19.24 -2.64 -25.73
C LEU A 377 20.08 -3.92 -25.91
N THR A 378 21.34 -3.89 -25.49
CA THR A 378 22.23 -5.06 -25.50
C THR A 378 22.04 -5.86 -24.21
N VAL A 379 21.25 -6.93 -24.27
CA VAL A 379 21.08 -7.85 -23.13
C VAL A 379 22.37 -8.63 -22.90
N LYS A 380 22.88 -8.57 -21.67
CA LYS A 380 23.92 -9.48 -21.15
C LYS A 380 23.24 -10.48 -20.23
N GLU A 381 23.48 -11.77 -20.44
CA GLU A 381 22.66 -12.84 -19.85
C GLU A 381 22.78 -12.92 -18.31
N GLY A 382 21.63 -13.11 -17.63
CA GLY A 382 21.51 -13.05 -16.16
C GLY A 382 20.14 -13.50 -15.64
N CYS A 383 19.73 -14.73 -15.97
CA CYS A 383 18.54 -15.42 -15.44
C CYS A 383 18.63 -15.67 -13.91
N VAL A 384 17.57 -15.87 -13.09
CA VAL A 384 16.07 -15.75 -13.12
C VAL A 384 15.61 -15.64 -11.63
N THR A 385 14.35 -15.52 -11.18
CA THR A 385 12.98 -15.83 -11.68
C THR A 385 11.92 -14.89 -11.11
N CYS A 386 10.89 -14.53 -11.89
CA CYS A 386 9.47 -14.45 -11.46
C CYS A 386 8.57 -14.14 -12.68
N GLY A 387 7.94 -15.16 -13.27
CA GLY A 387 7.06 -15.00 -14.43
C GLY A 387 6.00 -16.09 -14.51
N TRP A 388 4.73 -15.71 -14.41
CA TRP A 388 3.58 -16.61 -14.43
C TRP A 388 3.35 -17.14 -15.86
N ALA A 389 3.07 -18.45 -16.00
CA ALA A 389 2.91 -19.07 -17.32
C ALA A 389 1.50 -18.86 -17.91
N GLY A 390 1.42 -18.34 -19.14
CA GLY A 390 0.16 -18.23 -19.89
C GLY A 390 0.36 -17.79 -21.34
N PHE A 391 -0.33 -18.46 -22.26
CA PHE A 391 -0.53 -18.12 -23.68
C PHE A 391 0.71 -17.95 -24.58
N SER A 392 1.08 -19.06 -25.21
CA SER A 392 1.87 -19.10 -26.43
C SER A 392 1.02 -18.80 -27.68
N MET A 393 1.49 -17.91 -28.56
CA MET A 393 1.40 -18.06 -30.02
C MET A 393 2.70 -17.49 -30.63
N GLY A 394 3.08 -17.92 -31.84
CA GLY A 394 4.35 -17.53 -32.47
C GLY A 394 4.25 -17.37 -33.99
N ILE A 395 5.37 -17.61 -34.69
CA ILE A 395 5.57 -17.60 -36.16
C ILE A 395 5.83 -16.19 -36.74
N PRO A 396 6.77 -15.98 -37.71
CA PRO A 396 8.02 -16.70 -38.02
C PRO A 396 9.27 -15.77 -37.98
N GLY A 397 10.47 -16.30 -38.27
CA GLY A 397 11.67 -15.48 -38.48
C GLY A 397 11.93 -15.13 -39.96
N ILE A 398 12.61 -14.02 -40.22
CA ILE A 398 13.16 -13.60 -41.53
C ILE A 398 14.62 -13.20 -41.36
N SER A 399 15.44 -13.42 -42.39
CA SER A 399 16.88 -13.09 -42.42
C SER A 399 17.18 -11.98 -43.43
N GLY A 400 18.23 -11.18 -43.16
CA GLY A 400 18.69 -10.15 -44.08
C GLY A 400 19.91 -9.38 -43.57
N LYS A 401 20.90 -9.13 -44.44
CA LYS A 401 22.06 -8.26 -44.18
C LYS A 401 21.94 -7.03 -45.07
N THR A 402 22.26 -5.84 -44.56
CA THR A 402 23.19 -4.87 -45.18
C THR A 402 23.49 -3.72 -44.20
N SER A 403 24.52 -2.90 -44.50
CA SER A 403 24.87 -1.73 -43.70
C SER A 403 24.67 -0.42 -44.47
N GLY A 404 24.51 0.68 -43.74
CA GLY A 404 24.57 2.04 -44.26
C GLY A 404 24.90 3.01 -43.13
N THR A 405 25.77 3.98 -43.38
CA THR A 405 26.09 5.08 -42.46
C THR A 405 25.77 6.41 -43.13
N VAL A 406 25.28 7.37 -42.35
CA VAL A 406 25.06 8.75 -42.80
C VAL A 406 25.63 9.69 -41.73
N GLN A 407 26.54 10.58 -42.13
CA GLN A 407 26.88 11.77 -41.36
C GLN A 407 26.02 12.94 -41.81
N LEU A 408 25.43 13.65 -40.86
CA LEU A 408 25.16 15.09 -40.98
C LEU A 408 25.53 15.74 -39.65
N GLY A 409 26.47 16.69 -39.70
CA GLY A 409 26.78 17.56 -38.55
C GLY A 409 26.15 18.93 -38.71
N SER A 410 26.02 19.67 -37.61
CA SER A 410 25.76 21.11 -37.64
C SER A 410 26.76 21.85 -36.73
N SER A 411 26.98 23.12 -37.03
CA SER A 411 28.09 23.92 -36.52
C SER A 411 27.71 24.77 -35.31
N ALA A 412 28.66 24.97 -34.39
CA ALA A 412 28.52 25.90 -33.28
C ALA A 412 28.48 27.38 -33.73
N THR A 413 27.76 28.21 -32.96
CA THR A 413 27.93 29.67 -32.95
C THR A 413 27.64 30.23 -31.54
N ALA A 414 28.18 31.40 -31.24
CA ALA A 414 28.39 31.88 -29.86
C ALA A 414 27.16 32.48 -29.15
N SER A 415 27.24 32.50 -27.81
CA SER A 415 26.37 33.26 -26.91
C SER A 415 26.56 34.78 -27.04
N PRO A 416 25.59 35.56 -26.54
CA PRO A 416 25.85 36.74 -25.75
C PRO A 416 25.41 36.55 -24.28
N ALA A 417 26.00 37.30 -23.36
CA ALA A 417 25.69 37.23 -21.94
C ALA A 417 24.53 38.17 -21.54
N GLY A 418 23.66 37.68 -20.65
CA GLY A 418 22.59 38.44 -20.01
C GLY A 418 22.08 37.60 -18.84
N GLY A 419 22.56 37.89 -17.63
CA GLY A 419 22.38 37.00 -16.48
C GLY A 419 21.20 37.39 -15.61
N ASP A 420 20.07 36.70 -15.76
CA ASP A 420 19.16 36.47 -14.65
C ASP A 420 19.64 35.21 -13.92
N ALA A 421 20.01 35.36 -12.66
CA ALA A 421 20.46 34.24 -11.84
C ALA A 421 19.23 33.45 -11.36
N VAL A 422 18.86 32.41 -12.11
CA VAL A 422 18.03 31.33 -11.57
C VAL A 422 18.75 30.79 -10.34
N GLN A 423 18.12 30.91 -9.17
CA GLN A 423 18.59 30.24 -7.97
C GLN A 423 18.31 28.75 -8.14
N ASP A 424 19.30 28.02 -8.65
CA ASP A 424 19.31 26.56 -8.70
C ASP A 424 19.43 26.08 -7.24
N ASP A 425 18.30 25.85 -6.57
CA ASP A 425 18.19 25.34 -5.19
C ASP A 425 18.54 23.83 -5.12
N ASP A 426 19.50 23.44 -5.96
CA ASP A 426 20.05 22.11 -6.08
C ASP A 426 21.04 21.93 -4.94
N GLY A 427 20.58 21.27 -3.87
CA GLY A 427 21.35 21.10 -2.64
C GLY A 427 22.75 20.54 -2.90
N THR A 428 23.70 20.88 -2.04
CA THR A 428 25.07 20.37 -2.19
C THR A 428 25.07 18.84 -2.08
N LEU A 429 25.46 18.17 -3.17
CA LEU A 429 25.62 16.72 -3.23
C LEU A 429 26.80 16.33 -2.34
N HIS A 430 26.54 15.55 -1.29
CA HIS A 430 27.53 15.03 -0.35
C HIS A 430 27.77 13.54 -0.61
N CYS A 431 29.03 13.13 -0.73
CA CYS A 431 29.40 11.75 -1.06
C CYS A 431 30.31 11.14 0.00
N THR A 432 30.12 9.86 0.30
CA THR A 432 30.90 9.08 1.26
C THR A 432 31.19 7.70 0.68
N ALA A 433 32.47 7.33 0.61
CA ALA A 433 32.88 5.96 0.30
C ALA A 433 32.82 5.10 1.57
N VAL A 434 32.26 3.90 1.42
CA VAL A 434 32.13 2.86 2.45
C VAL A 434 32.89 1.65 1.95
N ILE A 435 34.00 1.33 2.61
CA ILE A 435 34.95 0.29 2.19
C ILE A 435 34.68 -0.98 3.00
N LYS A 436 34.39 -2.08 2.31
CA LYS A 436 34.04 -3.38 2.91
C LYS A 436 35.13 -4.42 2.70
N GLY A 437 35.34 -5.28 3.69
CA GLY A 437 36.17 -6.47 3.59
C GLY A 437 35.55 -7.56 2.70
N SER A 438 36.30 -8.64 2.47
CA SER A 438 35.82 -9.80 1.71
C SER A 438 34.65 -10.52 2.39
N ASP A 439 34.55 -10.43 3.72
CA ASP A 439 33.43 -10.90 4.55
C ASP A 439 32.19 -9.99 4.51
N GLY A 440 32.29 -8.81 3.86
CA GLY A 440 31.24 -7.81 3.79
C GLY A 440 31.18 -6.83 4.97
N SER A 441 32.07 -6.97 5.96
CA SER A 441 32.16 -6.03 7.09
C SER A 441 32.65 -4.65 6.65
N GLU A 442 32.14 -3.57 7.24
CA GLU A 442 32.65 -2.22 6.99
C GLU A 442 34.00 -2.04 7.70
N THR A 443 35.05 -1.84 6.92
CA THR A 443 36.45 -1.72 7.41
C THR A 443 36.91 -0.27 7.48
N ALA A 444 36.36 0.61 6.63
CA ALA A 444 36.61 2.04 6.68
C ALA A 444 35.49 2.85 6.00
N ARG A 445 35.42 4.13 6.34
CA ARG A 445 34.50 5.11 5.74
C ARG A 445 35.23 6.43 5.55
N THR A 446 35.08 7.06 4.39
CA THR A 446 35.75 8.34 4.07
C THR A 446 34.84 9.27 3.27
N SER A 447 34.79 10.54 3.66
CA SER A 447 34.01 11.57 2.96
C SER A 447 34.74 12.02 1.70
N LEU A 448 34.02 12.12 0.58
CA LEU A 448 34.56 12.55 -0.70
C LEU A 448 34.26 14.05 -0.89
N LEU A 449 35.31 14.85 -1.08
CA LEU A 449 35.19 16.30 -1.29
C LEU A 449 34.97 16.59 -2.78
N GLN A 450 34.09 17.55 -3.07
CA GLN A 450 33.82 18.01 -4.43
C GLN A 450 35.08 18.69 -5.03
N THR A 451 35.47 18.31 -6.25
CA THR A 451 36.68 18.84 -6.91
C THR A 451 36.35 19.72 -8.12
N ALA A 452 35.45 19.28 -8.99
CA ALA A 452 34.97 20.06 -10.14
C ALA A 452 33.63 19.51 -10.65
N GLY A 453 32.60 20.36 -10.72
CA GLY A 453 31.25 19.92 -11.07
C GLY A 453 30.78 18.78 -10.15
N TYR A 454 30.25 17.70 -10.73
CA TYR A 454 29.81 16.52 -9.99
C TYR A 454 30.93 15.46 -9.81
N LYS A 455 32.20 15.87 -9.79
CA LYS A 455 33.34 15.01 -9.45
C LYS A 455 33.73 15.16 -7.98
N PHE A 456 33.98 14.05 -7.30
CA PHE A 456 34.35 13.99 -5.90
C PHE A 456 35.60 13.13 -5.69
N MET A 457 36.36 13.46 -4.66
CA MET A 457 37.65 12.82 -4.36
C MET A 457 37.82 12.70 -2.83
N GLY A 458 38.20 11.52 -2.36
CA GLY A 458 38.52 11.28 -0.96
C GLY A 458 39.72 10.36 -0.81
N LEU A 459 40.33 10.39 0.38
CA LEU A 459 41.50 9.59 0.69
C LEU A 459 41.12 8.41 1.57
N TRP A 460 41.62 7.21 1.25
CA TRP A 460 41.56 6.05 2.11
C TRP A 460 42.98 5.56 2.42
N ASN A 461 43.31 5.48 3.71
CA ASN A 461 44.55 4.84 4.17
C ASN A 461 44.30 3.35 4.31
N ALA A 462 44.96 2.54 3.48
CA ALA A 462 44.77 1.10 3.43
C ALA A 462 45.49 0.35 4.57
N ASP A 463 45.40 0.82 5.83
CA ASP A 463 45.95 0.17 7.03
C ASP A 463 45.15 -1.08 7.43
N VAL A 464 45.01 -1.99 6.47
CA VAL A 464 44.28 -3.26 6.52
C VAL A 464 45.17 -4.38 5.96
N VAL A 465 44.74 -5.63 6.11
CA VAL A 465 45.46 -6.80 5.57
C VAL A 465 45.37 -6.85 4.03
N PRO A 466 46.35 -7.46 3.32
CA PRO A 466 46.26 -7.65 1.88
C PRO A 466 44.99 -8.41 1.47
N GLY A 467 44.39 -8.03 0.34
CA GLY A 467 43.11 -8.55 -0.14
C GLY A 467 42.34 -7.53 -0.99
N ILE A 468 41.17 -7.94 -1.51
CA ILE A 468 40.28 -7.08 -2.29
C ILE A 468 39.21 -6.49 -1.37
N TYR A 469 39.01 -5.17 -1.46
CA TYR A 469 38.04 -4.41 -0.67
C TYR A 469 37.02 -3.74 -1.60
N ARG A 470 35.73 -4.00 -1.35
CA ARG A 470 34.61 -3.47 -2.14
C ARG A 470 34.18 -2.10 -1.62
N VAL A 471 34.16 -1.11 -2.50
CA VAL A 471 33.76 0.26 -2.18
C VAL A 471 32.32 0.49 -2.64
N SER A 472 31.43 0.79 -1.70
CA SER A 472 30.10 1.36 -1.97
C SER A 472 30.14 2.87 -1.82
N ILE A 473 29.37 3.60 -2.61
CA ILE A 473 29.27 5.06 -2.52
C ILE A 473 27.87 5.43 -2.01
N VAL A 474 27.82 6.02 -0.82
CA VAL A 474 26.61 6.65 -0.29
C VAL A 474 26.63 8.12 -0.69
N ALA A 475 25.61 8.56 -1.42
CA ALA A 475 25.47 9.95 -1.84
C ALA A 475 24.16 10.55 -1.27
N ASN A 476 24.18 11.83 -0.93
CA ASN A 476 23.06 12.53 -0.31
C ASN A 476 22.88 13.94 -0.89
N VAL A 477 21.64 14.35 -1.16
CA VAL A 477 21.29 15.71 -1.57
C VAL A 477 19.93 16.09 -0.99
N SER A 478 19.84 17.26 -0.34
CA SER A 478 18.59 17.80 0.26
C SER A 478 17.80 16.78 1.11
N GLY A 479 18.51 15.88 1.81
CA GLY A 479 17.92 14.82 2.64
C GLY A 479 17.63 13.50 1.91
N LEU A 480 17.56 13.51 0.57
CA LEU A 480 17.49 12.29 -0.24
C LEU A 480 18.84 11.59 -0.24
N SER A 481 18.85 10.26 -0.26
CA SER A 481 20.10 9.49 -0.33
C SER A 481 19.97 8.26 -1.22
N GLU A 482 21.02 7.96 -1.99
CA GLU A 482 21.16 6.73 -2.75
C GLU A 482 22.49 6.04 -2.39
N THR A 483 22.52 4.71 -2.45
CA THR A 483 23.71 3.89 -2.19
C THR A 483 24.05 3.08 -3.42
N PHE A 484 25.09 3.51 -4.13
CA PHE A 484 25.67 2.78 -5.24
C PHE A 484 26.56 1.68 -4.66
N ALA A 485 26.02 0.46 -4.56
CA ALA A 485 26.67 -0.65 -3.89
C ALA A 485 27.81 -1.25 -4.71
N ASP A 486 28.93 -1.54 -4.04
CA ASP A 486 30.08 -2.33 -4.52
C ASP A 486 30.53 -1.98 -5.96
N VAL A 487 30.70 -0.68 -6.24
CA VAL A 487 30.99 -0.12 -7.58
C VAL A 487 32.46 -0.14 -7.99
N LEU A 488 33.36 -0.33 -7.02
CA LEU A 488 34.80 -0.22 -7.20
C LEU A 488 35.50 -1.22 -6.27
N ASP A 489 36.36 -2.06 -6.84
CA ASP A 489 37.27 -2.94 -6.09
C ASP A 489 38.64 -2.27 -5.92
N VAL A 490 39.16 -2.25 -4.69
CA VAL A 490 40.53 -1.83 -4.39
C VAL A 490 41.33 -3.03 -3.89
N GLU A 491 42.40 -3.37 -4.61
CA GLU A 491 43.35 -4.40 -4.20
C GLU A 491 44.39 -3.80 -3.25
N VAL A 492 44.52 -4.38 -2.06
CA VAL A 492 45.56 -4.06 -1.08
C VAL A 492 46.64 -5.13 -1.15
N ILE A 493 47.89 -4.72 -1.37
CA ILE A 493 49.09 -5.58 -1.41
C ILE A 493 50.05 -5.30 -0.25
N ASP A 494 51.04 -6.15 -0.03
CA ASP A 494 51.96 -6.05 1.12
C ASP A 494 52.79 -4.75 1.20
N LYS A 495 53.23 -4.43 2.43
CA LYS A 495 54.23 -3.40 2.73
C LYS A 495 55.63 -3.90 2.33
N SER A 496 55.96 -3.81 1.03
CA SER A 496 57.28 -4.11 0.44
C SER A 496 58.28 -2.94 0.58
#